data_AF-A0A2S7K0M0-F1
#
_entry.id   AF-A0A2S7K0M0-F1
#
_cell.length_a   1.000
_cell.length_b   1.000
_cell.length_c   1.000
_cell.angle_alpha   90.00
_cell.angle_beta   90.00
_cell.angle_gamma   90.00
#
_symmetry.space_group_name_H-M   'P 1'
#
loop_
_entity.id
_entity.type
_entity.pdbx_description
1 polymer ?
#
loop_
_entity_poly.entity_id
_entity_poly.type
_entity_poly.pdbx_seq_one_letter_code
_entity_poly.pdbx_strand_id
1 'polypeptide(L)'
;MKLYSFGPGANSLKPLLALYEKELDFESVFLNPAKFEHHSDWYKKLNPNGQVPALEHDGKIITESTVICEYLEDVFPDQNPLRPADHFERAQMRIWTKWVDEYFCWCVSTIGWHRMVGNMVKHLSDEEFEEMVAKVPIHEQKVKWRRAREGFPQELLDEEMRKIGHSVKKLEARLQESKWLACDHMYTLADICNFAIANGMQNGFPEFVNEKDTPAILDWLGRINERPAAKKMFANQPSEFNRKKD
;
A
#
# COMPACT_ATOMS: atom_id res chain seq x y z
N MET A 1 1.49 -15.27 -14.24
CA MET A 1 1.04 -14.85 -12.89
C MET A 1 -0.23 -14.00 -13.01
N LYS A 2 -1.06 -13.95 -11.96
CA LYS A 2 -2.18 -12.98 -11.86
C LYS A 2 -2.10 -12.21 -10.55
N LEU A 3 -2.22 -10.88 -10.57
CA LEU A 3 -2.27 -10.07 -9.37
C LEU A 3 -3.68 -9.50 -9.18
N TYR A 4 -4.32 -9.87 -8.09
CA TYR A 4 -5.60 -9.31 -7.65
C TYR A 4 -5.34 -8.13 -6.73
N SER A 5 -5.76 -6.93 -7.12
CA SER A 5 -5.43 -5.70 -6.38
C SER A 5 -6.43 -4.57 -6.59
N PHE A 6 -6.28 -3.49 -5.82
CA PHE A 6 -6.98 -2.22 -6.04
C PHE A 6 -6.18 -1.21 -6.91
N GLY A 7 -5.09 -1.66 -7.53
CA GLY A 7 -4.25 -0.81 -8.37
C GLY A 7 -3.08 -0.15 -7.62
N PRO A 8 -2.54 0.96 -8.15
CA PRO A 8 -1.27 1.53 -7.70
C PRO A 8 -1.47 2.45 -6.48
N GLY A 9 -1.95 1.89 -5.37
CA GLY A 9 -2.11 2.57 -4.09
C GLY A 9 -1.98 1.62 -2.90
N ALA A 10 -1.55 2.16 -1.76
CA ALA A 10 -1.47 1.45 -0.48
C ALA A 10 -0.83 0.04 -0.62
N ASN A 11 -1.34 -0.97 0.08
CA ASN A 11 -0.77 -2.32 0.05
C ASN A 11 -0.77 -2.97 -1.35
N SER A 12 -1.69 -2.57 -2.24
CA SER A 12 -1.76 -3.09 -3.62
C SER A 12 -0.57 -2.61 -4.47
N LEU A 13 -0.06 -1.40 -4.21
CA LEU A 13 1.08 -0.84 -4.95
C LEU A 13 2.33 -1.70 -4.79
N LYS A 14 2.59 -2.27 -3.60
CA LYS A 14 3.88 -2.91 -3.32
C LYS A 14 4.22 -4.03 -4.31
N PRO A 15 3.41 -5.10 -4.44
CA PRO A 15 3.70 -6.16 -5.41
C PRO A 15 3.47 -5.71 -6.85
N LEU A 16 2.57 -4.76 -7.11
CA LEU A 16 2.34 -4.23 -8.44
C LEU A 16 3.59 -3.55 -9.00
N LEU A 17 4.17 -2.62 -8.23
CA LEU A 17 5.41 -1.95 -8.61
C LEU A 17 6.58 -2.93 -8.68
N ALA A 18 6.68 -3.90 -7.75
CA ALA A 18 7.71 -4.93 -7.81
C ALA A 18 7.63 -5.75 -9.12
N LEU A 19 6.44 -6.18 -9.55
CA LEU A 19 6.26 -6.88 -10.84
C LEU A 19 6.70 -6.02 -12.03
N TYR A 20 6.38 -4.72 -12.01
CA TYR A 20 6.80 -3.79 -13.06
C TYR A 20 8.32 -3.55 -13.08
N GLU A 21 8.95 -3.36 -11.93
CA GLU A 21 10.41 -3.18 -11.80
C GLU A 21 11.17 -4.43 -12.23
N LYS A 22 10.63 -5.61 -11.90
CA LYS A 22 11.17 -6.90 -12.32
C LYS A 22 10.84 -7.23 -13.77
N GLU A 23 10.06 -6.42 -14.48
CA GLU A 23 9.64 -6.68 -15.87
C GLU A 23 9.01 -8.07 -16.05
N LEU A 24 8.23 -8.51 -15.05
CA LEU A 24 7.57 -9.81 -15.08
C LEU A 24 6.21 -9.71 -15.78
N ASP A 25 5.88 -10.72 -16.58
CA ASP A 25 4.56 -10.82 -17.22
C ASP A 25 3.50 -11.29 -16.22
N PHE A 26 2.44 -10.51 -16.10
CA PHE A 26 1.30 -10.84 -15.25
C PHE A 26 -0.01 -10.26 -15.80
N GLU A 27 -1.11 -10.93 -15.47
CA GLU A 27 -2.46 -10.39 -15.62
C GLU A 27 -2.80 -9.54 -14.39
N SER A 28 -3.18 -8.28 -14.60
CA SER A 28 -3.70 -7.43 -13.52
C SER A 28 -5.21 -7.58 -13.42
N VAL A 29 -5.69 -8.11 -12.29
CA VAL A 29 -7.10 -8.25 -11.98
C VAL A 29 -7.49 -7.16 -10.98
N PHE A 30 -8.11 -6.10 -11.49
CA PHE A 30 -8.60 -5.02 -10.64
C PHE A 30 -9.90 -5.43 -9.95
N LEU A 31 -9.91 -5.36 -8.62
CA LEU A 31 -11.13 -5.46 -7.82
C LEU A 31 -11.62 -4.06 -7.51
N ASN A 32 -12.86 -3.75 -7.84
CA ASN A 32 -13.44 -2.45 -7.55
C ASN A 32 -13.85 -2.36 -6.06
N PRO A 33 -13.17 -1.54 -5.24
CA PRO A 33 -13.50 -1.42 -3.83
C PRO A 33 -14.86 -0.75 -3.60
N ALA A 34 -15.33 0.11 -4.52
CA ALA A 34 -16.66 0.74 -4.42
C ALA A 34 -17.81 -0.24 -4.64
N LYS A 35 -17.55 -1.34 -5.35
CA LYS A 35 -18.50 -2.46 -5.51
C LYS A 35 -18.25 -3.61 -4.53
N PHE A 36 -17.31 -3.45 -3.60
CA PHE A 36 -16.96 -4.46 -2.61
C PHE A 36 -16.58 -5.82 -3.22
N GLU A 37 -15.95 -5.82 -4.40
CA GLU A 37 -15.64 -7.05 -5.13
C GLU A 37 -14.68 -7.98 -4.37
N HIS A 38 -13.85 -7.43 -3.49
CA HIS A 38 -12.98 -8.17 -2.55
C HIS A 38 -13.75 -8.97 -1.48
N HIS A 39 -15.04 -8.73 -1.29
CA HIS A 39 -15.90 -9.54 -0.42
C HIS A 39 -16.83 -10.49 -1.20
N SER A 40 -16.69 -10.55 -2.53
CA SER A 40 -17.42 -11.50 -3.36
C SER A 40 -17.05 -12.95 -3.01
N ASP A 41 -17.98 -13.88 -3.19
CA ASP A 41 -17.75 -15.28 -2.85
C ASP A 41 -16.68 -15.93 -3.72
N TRP A 42 -16.55 -15.49 -4.98
CA TRP A 42 -15.50 -16.00 -5.87
C TRP A 42 -14.11 -15.57 -5.40
N TYR A 43 -13.93 -14.32 -4.96
CA TYR A 43 -12.63 -13.84 -4.51
C TYR A 43 -12.26 -14.41 -3.15
N LYS A 44 -13.23 -14.53 -2.23
CA LYS A 44 -13.00 -15.16 -0.92
C LYS A 44 -12.59 -16.63 -1.02
N LYS A 45 -12.91 -17.34 -2.11
CA LYS A 45 -12.36 -18.69 -2.37
C LYS A 45 -10.85 -18.65 -2.65
N LEU A 46 -10.34 -17.56 -3.22
CA LEU A 46 -8.91 -17.35 -3.45
C LEU A 46 -8.21 -16.82 -2.20
N ASN A 47 -8.76 -15.76 -1.60
CA ASN A 47 -8.28 -15.19 -0.34
C ASN A 47 -9.42 -15.14 0.70
N PRO A 48 -9.52 -16.11 1.62
CA PRO A 48 -10.58 -16.17 2.63
C PRO A 48 -10.69 -14.95 3.54
N ASN A 49 -9.61 -14.17 3.68
CA ASN A 49 -9.61 -12.92 4.44
C ASN A 49 -10.37 -11.79 3.72
N GLY A 50 -10.66 -11.93 2.42
CA GLY A 50 -11.37 -10.93 1.63
C GLY A 50 -10.58 -9.63 1.48
N GLN A 51 -9.25 -9.70 1.44
CA GLN A 51 -8.37 -8.54 1.30
C GLN A 51 -7.51 -8.61 0.04
N VAL A 52 -6.95 -7.48 -0.37
CA VAL A 52 -5.97 -7.36 -1.45
C VAL A 52 -4.64 -6.81 -0.89
N PRO A 53 -3.50 -7.09 -1.55
CA PRO A 53 -3.34 -7.89 -2.77
C PRO A 53 -3.31 -9.41 -2.54
N ALA A 54 -3.55 -10.17 -3.61
CA ALA A 54 -3.26 -11.60 -3.70
C ALA A 54 -2.58 -11.90 -5.05
N LEU A 55 -1.52 -12.71 -5.03
CA LEU A 55 -0.82 -13.18 -6.23
C LEU A 55 -1.17 -14.64 -6.48
N GLU A 56 -1.61 -14.96 -7.70
CA GLU A 56 -1.68 -16.33 -8.20
C GLU A 56 -0.46 -16.63 -9.07
N HIS A 57 0.27 -17.69 -8.71
CA HIS A 57 1.37 -18.23 -9.49
C HIS A 57 1.29 -19.75 -9.52
N ASP A 58 1.14 -20.32 -10.73
CA ASP A 58 0.99 -21.77 -10.96
C ASP A 58 -0.10 -22.43 -10.12
N GLY A 59 -1.27 -21.77 -10.04
CA GLY A 59 -2.42 -22.24 -9.26
C GLY A 59 -2.27 -22.12 -7.74
N LYS A 60 -1.18 -21.51 -7.25
CA LYS A 60 -0.96 -21.24 -5.82
C LYS A 60 -1.22 -19.78 -5.52
N ILE A 61 -1.89 -19.52 -4.38
CA ILE A 61 -2.17 -18.16 -3.91
C ILE A 61 -1.17 -17.76 -2.84
N ILE A 62 -0.57 -16.58 -3.00
CA ILE A 62 0.25 -15.90 -2.01
C ILE A 62 -0.46 -14.60 -1.63
N THR A 63 -0.65 -14.38 -0.34
CA THR A 63 -1.21 -13.14 0.24
C THR A 63 -0.13 -12.41 1.03
N GLU A 64 -0.49 -11.26 1.63
CA GLU A 64 0.42 -10.32 2.30
C GLU A 64 1.34 -9.57 1.33
N SER A 65 1.12 -8.26 1.20
CA SER A 65 1.77 -7.43 0.17
C SER A 65 3.30 -7.49 0.20
N THR A 66 3.91 -7.42 1.39
CA THR A 66 5.36 -7.53 1.56
C THR A 66 5.89 -8.94 1.31
N VAL A 67 5.12 -9.97 1.68
CA VAL A 67 5.49 -11.38 1.44
C VAL A 67 5.46 -11.71 -0.05
N ILE A 68 4.46 -11.19 -0.79
CA ILE A 68 4.42 -11.30 -2.25
C ILE A 68 5.68 -10.70 -2.87
N CYS A 69 6.14 -9.53 -2.41
CA CYS A 69 7.37 -8.91 -2.90
C CYS A 69 8.62 -9.79 -2.64
N GLU A 70 8.78 -10.32 -1.42
CA GLU A 70 9.90 -11.22 -1.10
C GLU A 70 9.81 -12.54 -1.89
N TYR A 71 8.61 -13.08 -2.11
CA TYR A 71 8.38 -14.26 -2.95
C TYR A 71 8.86 -14.05 -4.39
N LEU A 72 8.61 -12.87 -4.97
CA LEU A 72 9.10 -12.52 -6.30
C LEU A 72 10.64 -12.47 -6.35
N GLU A 73 11.30 -12.02 -5.27
CA GLU A 73 12.76 -12.05 -5.14
C GLU A 73 13.34 -13.45 -4.89
N ASP A 74 12.56 -14.36 -4.33
CA ASP A 74 12.97 -15.76 -4.14
C ASP A 74 12.82 -16.58 -5.43
N VAL A 75 11.79 -16.32 -6.22
CA VAL A 75 11.50 -17.08 -7.44
C VAL A 75 12.21 -16.51 -8.67
N PHE A 76 12.41 -15.19 -8.73
CA PHE A 76 13.05 -14.51 -9.85
C PHE A 76 14.26 -13.67 -9.37
N PRO A 77 15.27 -14.29 -8.73
CA PRO A 77 16.36 -13.56 -8.08
C PRO A 77 17.26 -12.78 -9.05
N ASP A 78 17.40 -13.25 -10.30
CA ASP A 78 18.35 -12.67 -11.27
C ASP A 78 17.72 -11.57 -12.15
N GLN A 79 16.40 -11.44 -12.14
CA GLN A 79 15.67 -10.49 -12.99
C GLN A 79 15.41 -9.18 -12.25
N ASN A 80 16.22 -8.16 -12.55
CA ASN A 80 16.23 -6.84 -11.90
C ASN A 80 16.06 -6.95 -10.37
N PRO A 81 17.09 -7.40 -9.63
CA PRO A 81 16.99 -7.63 -8.20
C PRO A 81 16.52 -6.39 -7.45
N LEU A 82 15.63 -6.57 -6.47
CA LEU A 82 15.12 -5.53 -5.57
C LEU A 82 15.54 -5.76 -4.12
N ARG A 83 16.34 -6.80 -3.87
CA ARG A 83 16.87 -7.18 -2.56
C ARG A 83 18.40 -7.19 -2.60
N PRO A 84 19.07 -6.56 -1.62
CA PRO A 84 20.53 -6.60 -1.54
C PRO A 84 21.08 -8.03 -1.44
N ALA A 85 22.20 -8.27 -2.13
CA ALA A 85 22.96 -9.51 -2.02
C ALA A 85 23.62 -9.61 -0.64
N ASP A 86 24.14 -8.49 -0.13
CA ASP A 86 24.71 -8.40 1.21
C ASP A 86 23.66 -8.70 2.29
N HIS A 87 24.04 -9.54 3.25
CA HIS A 87 23.13 -10.01 4.28
C HIS A 87 22.74 -8.93 5.29
N PHE A 88 23.64 -7.99 5.60
CA PHE A 88 23.36 -6.90 6.52
C PHE A 88 22.41 -5.88 5.88
N GLU A 89 22.67 -5.47 4.64
CA GLU A 89 21.78 -4.56 3.91
C GLU A 89 20.40 -5.18 3.65
N ARG A 90 20.34 -6.48 3.39
CA ARG A 90 19.06 -7.21 3.33
C ARG A 90 18.30 -7.16 4.65
N ALA A 91 18.99 -7.25 5.78
CA ALA A 91 18.37 -7.07 7.09
C ALA A 91 17.86 -5.62 7.27
N GLN A 92 18.63 -4.61 6.85
CA GLN A 92 18.19 -3.20 6.88
C GLN A 92 16.95 -2.97 6.00
N MET A 93 16.91 -3.56 4.81
CA MET A 93 15.74 -3.53 3.94
C MET A 93 14.50 -4.13 4.65
N ARG A 94 14.67 -5.25 5.34
CA ARG A 94 13.60 -5.91 6.09
C ARG A 94 13.12 -5.09 7.28
N ILE A 95 14.01 -4.38 7.97
CA ILE A 95 13.61 -3.46 9.05
C ILE A 95 12.66 -2.39 8.51
N TRP A 96 12.96 -1.81 7.34
CA TRP A 96 12.10 -0.81 6.72
C TRP A 96 10.77 -1.35 6.24
N THR A 97 10.74 -2.51 5.57
CA THR A 97 9.50 -3.13 5.10
C THR A 97 8.62 -3.57 6.28
N LYS A 98 9.21 -4.17 7.30
CA LYS A 98 8.54 -4.54 8.55
C LYS A 98 7.96 -3.32 9.28
N TRP A 99 8.71 -2.22 9.34
CA TRP A 99 8.23 -0.98 9.95
C TRP A 99 6.98 -0.42 9.23
N VAL A 100 6.89 -0.58 7.90
CA VAL A 100 5.68 -0.24 7.16
C VAL A 100 4.50 -1.08 7.63
N ASP A 101 4.70 -2.39 7.72
CA ASP A 101 3.64 -3.36 8.08
C ASP A 101 3.21 -3.27 9.54
N GLU A 102 4.08 -2.80 10.43
CA GLU A 102 3.83 -2.75 11.87
C GLU A 102 3.45 -1.34 12.37
N TYR A 103 3.72 -0.29 11.59
CA TYR A 103 3.56 1.10 12.06
C TYR A 103 3.02 2.05 10.99
N PHE A 104 3.79 2.32 9.93
CA PHE A 104 3.51 3.43 9.03
C PHE A 104 2.23 3.26 8.22
N CYS A 105 1.97 2.05 7.74
CA CYS A 105 0.75 1.75 6.99
C CYS A 105 -0.50 2.02 7.84
N TRP A 106 -0.51 1.62 9.12
CA TRP A 106 -1.69 1.65 9.97
C TRP A 106 -2.12 3.08 10.33
N CYS A 107 -1.17 3.96 10.64
CA CYS A 107 -1.51 5.33 11.01
C CYS A 107 -2.04 6.13 9.83
N VAL A 108 -1.39 6.03 8.66
CA VAL A 108 -1.87 6.64 7.42
C VAL A 108 -3.23 6.04 7.01
N SER A 109 -3.36 4.70 7.10
CA SER A 109 -4.60 4.01 6.76
C SER A 109 -5.77 4.47 7.63
N THR A 110 -5.59 4.61 8.94
CA THR A 110 -6.67 5.02 9.84
C THR A 110 -7.22 6.40 9.48
N ILE A 111 -6.33 7.37 9.19
CA ILE A 111 -6.74 8.70 8.73
C ILE A 111 -7.40 8.63 7.34
N GLY A 112 -6.87 7.80 6.43
CA GLY A 112 -7.49 7.57 5.11
C GLY A 112 -8.91 7.00 5.20
N TRP A 113 -9.15 6.08 6.15
CA TRP A 113 -10.48 5.52 6.39
C TRP A 113 -11.47 6.58 6.89
N HIS A 114 -11.02 7.44 7.82
CA HIS A 114 -11.81 8.55 8.33
C HIS A 114 -12.15 9.59 7.25
N ARG A 115 -11.15 10.01 6.45
CA ARG A 115 -11.31 11.11 5.48
C ARG A 115 -12.00 10.69 4.16
N MET A 116 -11.72 9.48 3.67
CA MET A 116 -12.09 9.07 2.30
C MET A 116 -13.05 7.88 2.25
N VAL A 117 -12.73 6.79 2.95
CA VAL A 117 -13.44 5.51 2.80
C VAL A 117 -14.88 5.61 3.31
N GLY A 118 -15.12 6.37 4.39
CA GLY A 118 -16.47 6.61 4.89
C GLY A 118 -17.45 7.13 3.83
N ASN A 119 -16.96 7.93 2.89
CA ASN A 119 -17.80 8.49 1.81
C ASN A 119 -18.31 7.40 0.84
N MET A 120 -17.72 6.21 0.83
CA MET A 120 -18.17 5.07 0.02
C MET A 120 -19.44 4.42 0.56
N VAL A 121 -19.77 4.61 1.84
CA VAL A 121 -20.86 3.87 2.51
C VAL A 121 -21.90 4.77 3.17
N LYS A 122 -21.65 6.08 3.25
CA LYS A 122 -22.59 7.06 3.82
C LYS A 122 -23.95 7.13 3.12
N HIS A 123 -24.02 6.73 1.85
CA HIS A 123 -25.26 6.78 1.07
C HIS A 123 -26.14 5.53 1.23
N LEU A 124 -25.61 4.46 1.82
CA LEU A 124 -26.36 3.22 2.04
C LEU A 124 -27.29 3.36 3.23
N SER A 125 -28.44 2.70 3.17
CA SER A 125 -29.31 2.50 4.33
C SER A 125 -28.61 1.64 5.41
N ASP A 126 -29.14 1.64 6.63
CA ASP A 126 -28.58 0.84 7.72
C ASP A 126 -28.62 -0.66 7.45
N GLU A 127 -29.71 -1.13 6.82
CA GLU A 127 -29.87 -2.53 6.43
C GLU A 127 -28.85 -2.93 5.36
N GLU A 128 -28.74 -2.17 4.27
CA GLU A 128 -27.76 -2.43 3.20
C GLU A 128 -26.32 -2.40 3.72
N PHE A 129 -26.02 -1.48 4.64
CA PHE A 129 -24.70 -1.37 5.24
C PHE A 129 -24.38 -2.58 6.12
N GLU A 130 -25.30 -3.03 6.99
CA GLU A 130 -25.06 -4.19 7.83
C GLU A 130 -25.01 -5.50 7.02
N GLU A 131 -25.79 -5.64 5.94
CA GLU A 131 -25.66 -6.75 5.00
C GLU A 131 -24.28 -6.81 4.34
N MET A 132 -23.73 -5.65 3.97
CA MET A 132 -22.38 -5.56 3.43
C MET A 132 -21.32 -5.89 4.49
N VAL A 133 -21.42 -5.33 5.69
CA VAL A 133 -20.50 -5.60 6.81
C VAL A 133 -20.54 -7.07 7.24
N ALA A 134 -21.69 -7.73 7.13
CA ALA A 134 -21.82 -9.16 7.40
C ALA A 134 -20.94 -10.03 6.48
N LYS A 135 -20.67 -9.57 5.25
CA LYS A 135 -19.82 -10.28 4.27
C LYS A 135 -18.32 -10.12 4.52
N VAL A 136 -17.91 -9.19 5.38
CA VAL A 136 -16.51 -8.97 5.76
C VAL A 136 -16.06 -10.12 6.68
N PRO A 137 -14.99 -10.86 6.39
CA PRO A 137 -14.56 -11.97 7.25
C PRO A 137 -13.91 -11.50 8.55
N ILE A 138 -13.03 -10.49 8.47
CA ILE A 138 -12.17 -10.04 9.57
C ILE A 138 -12.93 -9.11 10.52
N HIS A 139 -12.90 -9.40 11.83
CA HIS A 139 -13.60 -8.62 12.84
C HIS A 139 -13.12 -7.17 12.91
N GLU A 140 -11.82 -6.95 12.93
CA GLU A 140 -11.19 -5.63 13.00
C GLU A 140 -11.61 -4.77 11.80
N GLN A 141 -11.76 -5.39 10.62
CA GLN A 141 -12.23 -4.71 9.42
C GLN A 141 -13.72 -4.34 9.52
N LYS A 142 -14.58 -5.17 10.14
CA LYS A 142 -15.97 -4.79 10.43
C LYS A 142 -16.02 -3.54 11.31
N VAL A 143 -15.24 -3.53 12.39
CA VAL A 143 -15.14 -2.38 13.29
C VAL A 143 -14.68 -1.13 12.53
N LYS A 144 -13.69 -1.27 11.65
CA LYS A 144 -13.17 -0.17 10.85
C LYS A 144 -14.20 0.39 9.86
N TRP A 145 -14.99 -0.46 9.22
CA TRP A 145 -16.12 -0.04 8.37
C TRP A 145 -17.17 0.74 9.14
N ARG A 146 -17.59 0.24 10.32
CA ARG A 146 -18.54 0.95 11.18
C ARG A 146 -18.02 2.32 11.59
N ARG A 147 -16.78 2.39 12.07
CA ARG A 147 -16.11 3.67 12.41
C ARG A 147 -15.96 4.61 11.22
N ALA A 148 -15.75 4.11 10.01
CA ALA A 148 -15.69 4.98 8.83
C ALA A 148 -17.05 5.57 8.46
N ARG A 149 -18.15 4.86 8.73
CA ARG A 149 -19.51 5.37 8.53
C ARG A 149 -19.93 6.33 9.65
N GLU A 150 -19.71 5.95 10.89
CA GLU A 150 -20.19 6.65 12.10
C GLU A 150 -19.27 7.78 12.58
N GLY A 151 -17.96 7.63 12.38
CA GLY A 151 -16.91 8.51 12.91
C GLY A 151 -15.88 7.76 13.75
N PHE A 152 -14.64 8.24 13.73
CA PHE A 152 -13.57 7.75 14.60
C PHE A 152 -13.46 8.68 15.83
N PRO A 153 -13.12 8.15 17.03
CA PRO A 153 -12.86 8.98 18.20
C PRO A 153 -11.73 9.99 17.94
N GLN A 154 -11.89 11.24 18.38
CA GLN A 154 -10.90 12.30 18.13
C GLN A 154 -9.54 11.97 18.73
N GLU A 155 -9.50 11.44 19.96
CA GLU A 155 -8.25 11.03 20.63
C GLU A 155 -7.45 9.99 19.82
N LEU A 156 -8.15 9.10 19.11
CA LEU A 156 -7.52 8.12 18.22
C LEU A 156 -6.95 8.83 16.99
N LEU A 157 -7.70 9.76 16.38
CA LEU A 157 -7.22 10.52 15.23
C LEU A 157 -5.99 11.36 15.58
N ASP A 158 -5.97 12.00 16.75
CA ASP A 158 -4.84 12.79 17.22
C ASP A 158 -3.58 11.93 17.40
N GLU A 159 -3.73 10.75 17.99
CA GLU A 159 -2.63 9.79 18.16
C GLU A 159 -2.13 9.26 16.81
N GLU A 160 -3.02 8.94 15.87
CA GLU A 160 -2.61 8.51 14.54
C GLU A 160 -1.90 9.62 13.76
N MET A 161 -2.36 10.88 13.86
CA MET A 161 -1.67 12.04 13.30
C MET A 161 -0.27 12.23 13.91
N ARG A 162 -0.12 12.04 15.23
CA ARG A 162 1.19 12.06 15.90
C ARG A 162 2.12 10.96 15.37
N LYS A 163 1.60 9.74 15.16
CA LYS A 163 2.36 8.61 14.58
C LYS A 163 2.76 8.88 13.12
N ILE A 164 1.91 9.54 12.33
CA ILE A 164 2.27 9.99 10.98
C ILE A 164 3.44 10.99 11.05
N GLY A 165 3.37 12.00 11.92
CA GLY A 165 4.47 12.94 12.11
C GLY A 165 5.78 12.26 12.52
N HIS A 166 5.73 11.24 13.39
CA HIS A 166 6.91 10.43 13.73
C HIS A 166 7.46 9.65 12.51
N SER A 167 6.57 9.08 11.71
CA SER A 167 6.91 8.31 10.51
C SER A 167 7.60 9.16 9.45
N VAL A 168 7.07 10.36 9.22
CA VAL A 168 7.65 11.34 8.30
C VAL A 168 9.03 11.79 8.78
N LYS A 169 9.19 12.11 10.07
CA LYS A 169 10.51 12.46 10.64
C LYS A 169 11.53 11.34 10.48
N LYS A 170 11.13 10.09 10.71
CA LYS A 170 11.99 8.91 10.55
C LYS A 170 12.45 8.75 9.09
N LEU A 171 11.54 8.90 8.13
CA LEU A 171 11.86 8.82 6.70
C LEU A 171 12.78 9.97 6.25
N GLU A 172 12.43 11.20 6.61
CA GLU A 172 13.20 12.39 6.23
C GLU A 172 14.63 12.31 6.77
N ALA A 173 14.81 11.95 8.05
CA ALA A 173 16.13 11.80 8.65
C ALA A 173 16.99 10.77 7.90
N ARG A 174 16.41 9.65 7.48
CA ARG A 174 17.14 8.65 6.68
C ARG A 174 17.50 9.17 5.30
N LEU A 175 16.56 9.84 4.63
CA LEU A 175 16.72 10.29 3.25
C LEU A 175 17.63 11.51 3.10
N GLN A 176 17.88 12.25 4.20
CA GLN A 176 18.91 13.28 4.26
C GLN A 176 20.33 12.70 4.23
N GLU A 177 20.51 11.49 4.76
CA GLU A 177 21.81 10.81 4.81
C GLU A 177 22.05 9.89 3.61
N SER A 178 20.97 9.41 2.98
CA SER A 178 21.05 8.32 2.01
C SER A 178 20.06 8.48 0.88
N LYS A 179 20.48 8.09 -0.33
CA LYS A 179 19.63 8.17 -1.53
C LYS A 179 18.41 7.25 -1.44
N TRP A 180 18.56 6.09 -0.81
CA TRP A 180 17.55 5.03 -0.70
C TRP A 180 17.51 4.47 0.73
N LEU A 181 16.40 3.86 1.11
CA LEU A 181 16.15 3.56 2.53
C LEU A 181 17.09 2.48 3.10
N ALA A 182 17.33 1.40 2.35
CA ALA A 182 18.12 0.26 2.83
C ALA A 182 19.64 0.47 2.68
N CYS A 183 20.08 1.01 1.55
CA CYS A 183 21.50 1.17 1.18
C CYS A 183 21.65 2.23 0.07
N ASP A 184 22.77 2.92 -0.02
CA ASP A 184 22.93 4.05 -0.95
C ASP A 184 22.94 3.70 -2.44
N HIS A 185 23.46 2.51 -2.75
CA HIS A 185 23.81 2.15 -4.12
C HIS A 185 22.67 1.43 -4.87
N MET A 186 21.55 1.12 -4.20
CA MET A 186 20.49 0.29 -4.77
C MET A 186 19.10 0.72 -4.29
N TYR A 187 18.16 0.75 -5.24
CA TYR A 187 16.72 0.87 -4.97
C TYR A 187 16.17 -0.51 -4.59
N THR A 188 15.43 -0.60 -3.49
CA THR A 188 15.05 -1.89 -2.89
C THR A 188 13.56 -2.02 -2.57
N LEU A 189 13.15 -3.20 -2.10
CA LEU A 189 11.80 -3.40 -1.55
C LEU A 189 11.49 -2.47 -0.37
N ALA A 190 12.50 -1.97 0.36
CA ALA A 190 12.28 -0.96 1.40
C ALA A 190 11.67 0.30 0.81
N ASP A 191 12.22 0.78 -0.31
CA ASP A 191 11.75 1.97 -0.99
C ASP A 191 10.34 1.75 -1.57
N ILE A 192 10.10 0.63 -2.24
CA ILE A 192 8.77 0.26 -2.77
C ILE A 192 7.71 0.25 -1.65
N CYS A 193 7.99 -0.43 -0.53
CA CYS A 193 7.00 -0.58 0.54
C CYS A 193 6.70 0.73 1.24
N ASN A 194 7.70 1.59 1.44
CA ASN A 194 7.49 2.91 2.03
C ASN A 194 6.81 3.86 1.03
N PHE A 195 7.18 3.79 -0.25
CA PHE A 195 6.60 4.60 -1.32
C PHE A 195 5.10 4.32 -1.48
N ALA A 196 4.71 3.06 -1.35
CA ALA A 196 3.31 2.63 -1.36
C ALA A 196 2.40 3.36 -0.36
N ILE A 197 2.98 3.86 0.74
CA ILE A 197 2.26 4.63 1.77
C ILE A 197 2.54 6.13 1.65
N ALA A 198 3.78 6.51 1.33
CA ALA A 198 4.23 7.90 1.32
C ALA A 198 3.81 8.67 0.06
N ASN A 199 3.62 8.00 -1.08
CA ASN A 199 3.30 8.68 -2.33
C ASN A 199 1.94 9.37 -2.26
N GLY A 200 1.94 10.69 -2.47
CA GLY A 200 0.74 11.54 -2.36
C GLY A 200 0.55 12.17 -0.98
N MET A 201 1.40 11.87 0.01
CA MET A 201 1.31 12.50 1.33
C MET A 201 1.53 14.02 1.29
N GLN A 202 2.24 14.56 0.29
CA GLN A 202 2.36 16.01 0.10
C GLN A 202 1.02 16.71 -0.17
N ASN A 203 0.01 15.95 -0.63
CA ASN A 203 -1.34 16.45 -0.85
C ASN A 203 -2.27 16.07 0.31
N GLY A 204 -2.10 14.87 0.88
CA GLY A 204 -2.96 14.36 1.95
C GLY A 204 -2.58 14.81 3.37
N PHE A 205 -1.31 15.17 3.58
CA PHE A 205 -0.71 15.55 4.85
C PHE A 205 0.32 16.68 4.67
N PRO A 206 -0.04 17.80 4.02
CA PRO A 206 0.88 18.91 3.73
C PRO A 206 1.50 19.54 5.00
N GLU A 207 0.85 19.40 6.15
CA GLU A 207 1.37 19.81 7.46
C GLU A 207 2.61 19.02 7.90
N PHE A 208 2.85 17.84 7.32
CA PHE A 208 4.01 17.00 7.60
C PHE A 208 4.94 16.86 6.40
N VAL A 209 4.40 16.78 5.18
CA VAL A 209 5.19 16.54 3.96
C VAL A 209 5.10 17.75 3.03
N ASN A 210 6.14 18.56 3.00
CA ASN A 210 6.20 19.78 2.19
C ASN A 210 7.65 20.18 1.86
N GLU A 211 7.83 21.14 0.95
CA GLU A 211 9.14 21.58 0.46
C GLU A 211 10.05 22.16 1.54
N LYS A 212 9.46 22.75 2.58
CA LYS A 212 10.21 23.41 3.65
C LYS A 212 10.76 22.41 4.66
N ASP A 213 9.91 21.47 5.09
CA ASP A 213 10.19 20.62 6.24
C ASP A 213 10.70 19.23 5.84
N THR A 214 10.37 18.75 4.63
CA THR A 214 10.73 17.40 4.17
C THR A 214 11.21 17.37 2.70
N PRO A 215 12.23 18.17 2.33
CA PRO A 215 12.72 18.19 0.97
C PRO A 215 13.30 16.84 0.51
N ALA A 216 13.91 16.04 1.41
CA ALA A 216 14.51 14.76 1.03
C ALA A 216 13.45 13.71 0.69
N ILE A 217 12.32 13.69 1.41
CA ILE A 217 11.16 12.87 1.04
C ILE A 217 10.62 13.26 -0.33
N LEU A 218 10.44 14.56 -0.61
CA LEU A 218 9.90 14.99 -1.91
C LEU A 218 10.81 14.62 -3.08
N ASP A 219 12.12 14.80 -2.92
CA ASP A 219 13.12 14.38 -3.89
C ASP A 219 13.12 12.85 -4.09
N TRP A 220 13.07 12.07 -3.00
CA TRP A 220 12.95 10.61 -3.07
C TRP A 220 11.64 10.15 -3.75
N LEU A 221 10.49 10.75 -3.43
CA LEU A 221 9.22 10.50 -4.10
C LEU A 221 9.32 10.83 -5.59
N GLY A 222 9.92 11.97 -5.95
CA GLY A 222 10.15 12.37 -7.32
C GLY A 222 11.01 11.35 -8.08
N ARG A 223 12.13 10.91 -7.49
CA ARG A 223 13.00 9.89 -8.06
C ARG A 223 12.26 8.59 -8.35
N ILE A 224 11.41 8.11 -7.44
CA ILE A 224 10.65 6.87 -7.64
C ILE A 224 9.59 7.05 -8.73
N ASN A 225 8.83 8.15 -8.69
CA ASN A 225 7.82 8.45 -9.71
C ASN A 225 8.44 8.58 -11.12
N GLU A 226 9.70 9.04 -11.21
CA GLU A 226 10.41 9.17 -12.48
C GLU A 226 10.93 7.85 -13.05
N ARG A 227 10.93 6.76 -12.27
CA ARG A 227 11.38 5.44 -12.74
C ARG A 227 10.50 4.94 -13.88
N PRO A 228 11.07 4.36 -14.96
CA PRO A 228 10.27 3.85 -16.09
C PRO A 228 9.17 2.86 -15.69
N ALA A 229 9.48 1.95 -14.75
CA ALA A 229 8.52 0.98 -14.22
C ALA A 229 7.36 1.66 -13.47
N ALA A 230 7.63 2.65 -12.62
CA ALA A 230 6.61 3.42 -11.92
C ALA A 230 5.71 4.19 -12.91
N LYS A 231 6.29 4.88 -13.90
CA LYS A 231 5.53 5.55 -14.96
C LYS A 231 4.64 4.57 -15.73
N LYS A 232 5.19 3.41 -16.13
CA LYS A 232 4.45 2.37 -16.84
C LYS A 232 3.31 1.79 -15.99
N MET A 233 3.53 1.61 -14.69
CA MET A 233 2.49 1.17 -13.75
C MET A 233 1.35 2.19 -13.68
N PHE A 234 1.64 3.46 -13.35
CA PHE A 234 0.62 4.49 -13.21
C PHE A 234 -0.13 4.78 -14.52
N ALA A 235 0.51 4.62 -15.68
CA ALA A 235 -0.13 4.84 -16.97
C ALA A 235 -1.10 3.70 -17.36
N ASN A 236 -0.82 2.46 -16.95
CA ASN A 236 -1.52 1.28 -17.47
C ASN A 236 -2.45 0.61 -16.46
N GLN A 237 -2.39 0.98 -15.18
CA GLN A 237 -3.15 0.32 -14.13
C GLN A 237 -4.36 1.17 -13.70
N PRO A 238 -5.57 0.58 -13.60
CA PRO A 238 -6.69 1.26 -12.99
C PRO A 238 -6.37 1.57 -11.53
N SER A 239 -6.93 2.67 -11.01
CA SER A 239 -6.69 3.13 -9.65
C SER A 239 -8.01 3.31 -8.92
N GLU A 240 -8.06 2.84 -7.67
CA GLU A 240 -9.16 3.09 -6.74
C GLU A 240 -9.44 4.58 -6.49
N PHE A 241 -8.45 5.46 -6.74
CA PHE A 241 -8.59 6.91 -6.63
C PHE A 241 -9.16 7.55 -7.89
N ASN A 242 -9.01 6.91 -9.06
CA ASN A 242 -9.55 7.38 -10.33
C ASN A 242 -10.96 6.82 -10.52
N ARG A 243 -11.92 7.38 -9.78
CA ARG A 243 -13.34 7.07 -9.94
C ARG A 243 -13.82 7.70 -11.25
N LYS A 244 -13.81 6.95 -12.36
CA LYS A 244 -14.73 7.26 -13.45
C LYS A 244 -16.14 7.16 -12.88
N LYS A 245 -16.88 8.27 -12.97
CA LYS A 245 -18.32 8.31 -12.70
C LYS A 245 -18.99 7.58 -13.87
N ASP A 246 -19.08 6.27 -13.78
CA ASP A 246 -20.02 5.51 -14.60
C ASP A 246 -21.34 5.38 -13.82
#